data_AF-A0A520FT05-F1
#
_entry.id   AF-A0A520FT05-F1
#
_cell.length_a   1.000
_cell.length_b   1.000
_cell.length_c   1.000
_cell.angle_alpha   90.00
_cell.angle_beta   90.00
_cell.angle_gamma   90.00
#
_symmetry.space_group_name_H-M   'P 1'
#
loop_
_entity.id
_entity.type
_entity.pdbx_description
1 polymer ?
#
loop_
_entity_poly.entity_id
_entity_poly.type
_entity_poly.pdbx_seq_one_letter_code
_entity_poly.pdbx_strand_id
1 'polypeptide(L)'
;ATQRRVLEDPQLQPMISRLMRIHVTEESRHIRFAREGVRRRVAEGHRIDRLWVGTLQGVGGPLFQRLFTNPAMYERAGLDPKEARRQALANHNFRENQRRGFESLAAFLEENGLMRATSRALWRRGGFL
;
A
#
# COMPACT_ATOMS: atom_id res chain seq x y z
N ALA A 1 8.81 -6.62 -2.00
CA ALA A 1 10.19 -6.35 -1.54
C ALA A 1 10.27 -6.10 -0.04
N THR A 2 9.35 -5.32 0.57
CA THR A 2 9.36 -5.03 2.03
C THR A 2 9.17 -6.27 2.91
N GLN A 3 8.18 -7.12 2.65
CA GLN A 3 7.91 -8.30 3.48
C GLN A 3 9.03 -9.36 3.42
N ARG A 4 9.80 -9.44 2.33
CA ARG A 4 10.94 -10.37 2.23
C ARG A 4 12.09 -9.99 3.17
N ARG A 5 12.31 -8.69 3.41
CA ARG A 5 13.34 -8.25 4.36
C ARG A 5 13.00 -8.57 5.80
N VAL A 6 11.72 -8.55 6.15
CA VAL A 6 11.26 -9.03 7.45
C VAL A 6 11.52 -10.54 7.60
N LEU A 7 11.37 -11.32 6.53
CA LEU A 7 11.61 -12.77 6.56
C LEU A 7 13.07 -13.17 6.78
N GLU A 8 13.99 -12.30 6.40
CA GLU A 8 15.44 -12.52 6.47
C GLU A 8 16.05 -12.03 7.80
N ASP A 9 15.24 -11.44 8.68
CA ASP A 9 15.68 -10.94 9.98
C ASP A 9 16.01 -12.12 10.94
N PRO A 10 17.26 -12.26 11.41
CA PRO A 10 17.66 -13.34 12.31
C PRO A 10 17.03 -13.25 13.70
N GLN A 11 16.48 -12.10 14.08
CA GLN A 11 15.77 -11.91 15.36
C GLN A 11 14.29 -12.28 15.28
N LEU A 12 13.77 -12.56 14.08
CA LEU A 12 12.37 -12.92 13.91
C LEU A 12 12.10 -14.32 14.46
N GLN A 13 11.03 -14.46 15.23
CA GLN A 13 10.61 -15.77 15.74
C GLN A 13 10.41 -16.76 14.57
N PRO A 14 10.98 -17.99 14.65
CA PRO A 14 10.94 -18.94 13.54
C PRO A 14 9.53 -19.25 13.01
N MET A 15 8.53 -19.31 13.90
CA MET A 15 7.13 -19.53 13.54
C MET A 15 6.58 -18.37 12.68
N ILE A 16 6.87 -17.12 13.05
CA ILE A 16 6.42 -15.93 12.32
C ILE A 16 7.08 -15.88 10.94
N SER A 17 8.38 -16.18 10.85
CA SER A 17 9.08 -16.26 9.56
C SER A 17 8.43 -17.29 8.62
N ARG A 18 8.09 -18.48 9.14
CA ARG A 18 7.43 -19.52 8.35
C ARG A 18 6.04 -19.10 7.88
N LEU A 19 5.23 -18.51 8.75
CA LEU A 19 3.90 -18.01 8.40
C LEU A 19 3.97 -16.90 7.34
N MET A 20 4.86 -15.94 7.52
CA MET A 20 5.06 -14.85 6.57
C MET A 20 5.52 -15.37 5.19
N ARG A 21 6.32 -16.45 5.13
CA ARG A 21 6.75 -17.05 3.86
C ARG A 21 5.57 -17.65 3.09
N ILE A 22 4.67 -18.33 3.79
CA ILE A 22 3.44 -18.87 3.21
C ILE A 22 2.54 -17.73 2.74
N HIS A 23 2.31 -16.74 3.60
CA HIS A 23 1.46 -15.58 3.28
C HIS A 23 1.96 -14.81 2.06
N VAL A 24 3.24 -14.45 1.99
CA VAL A 24 3.82 -13.72 0.85
C VAL A 24 3.67 -14.51 -0.46
N THR A 25 3.81 -15.84 -0.39
CA THR A 25 3.64 -16.70 -1.56
C THR A 25 2.19 -16.66 -2.04
N GLU A 26 1.21 -16.78 -1.14
CA GLU A 26 -0.20 -16.74 -1.51
C GLU A 26 -0.64 -15.35 -2.00
N GLU A 27 -0.21 -14.28 -1.34
CA GLU A 27 -0.50 -12.90 -1.77
C GLU A 27 0.04 -12.61 -3.17
N SER A 28 1.14 -13.25 -3.59
CA SER A 28 1.63 -13.12 -4.97
C SER A 28 0.64 -13.65 -6.01
N ARG A 29 -0.13 -14.69 -5.66
CA ARG A 29 -1.19 -15.26 -6.50
C ARG A 29 -2.40 -14.32 -6.53
N HIS A 30 -2.81 -13.77 -5.39
CA HIS A 30 -3.89 -12.78 -5.31
C HIS A 30 -3.57 -11.52 -6.12
N ILE A 31 -2.35 -10.98 -5.99
CA ILE A 31 -1.91 -9.80 -6.75
C ILE A 31 -1.95 -10.09 -8.26
N ARG A 32 -1.49 -11.27 -8.69
CA ARG A 32 -1.53 -11.66 -10.10
C ARG A 32 -2.96 -11.71 -10.61
N PHE A 33 -3.83 -12.44 -9.90
CA PHE A 33 -5.26 -12.54 -10.25
C PHE A 33 -5.92 -11.17 -10.36
N ALA A 34 -5.70 -10.28 -9.38
CA ALA A 34 -6.26 -8.93 -9.39
C ALA A 34 -5.75 -8.11 -10.59
N ARG A 35 -4.44 -8.17 -10.91
CA ARG A 35 -3.86 -7.44 -12.04
C ARG A 35 -4.39 -7.93 -13.39
N GLU A 36 -4.52 -9.24 -13.57
CA GLU A 36 -5.10 -9.83 -14.78
C GLU A 36 -6.58 -9.43 -14.92
N GLY A 37 -7.34 -9.49 -13.83
CA GLY A 37 -8.73 -9.05 -13.79
C GLY A 37 -8.89 -7.57 -14.17
N VAL A 38 -8.05 -6.69 -13.63
CA VAL A 38 -8.05 -5.26 -13.97
C VAL A 38 -7.68 -5.03 -15.43
N ARG A 39 -6.63 -5.69 -15.95
CA ARG A 39 -6.23 -5.56 -17.37
C ARG A 39 -7.36 -5.92 -18.31
N ARG A 40 -8.00 -7.07 -18.08
CA ARG A 40 -9.15 -7.53 -18.87
C ARG A 40 -10.29 -6.51 -18.82
N ARG A 41 -10.65 -6.05 -17.62
CA ARG A 41 -11.73 -5.07 -17.43
C ARG A 41 -11.44 -3.72 -18.07
N VAL A 42 -10.18 -3.27 -18.07
CA VAL A 42 -9.75 -2.04 -18.73
C VAL A 42 -9.79 -2.18 -20.26
N ALA A 43 -9.50 -3.37 -20.79
CA ALA A 43 -9.54 -3.64 -22.23
C ALA A 43 -10.98 -3.73 -22.77
N GLU A 44 -11.88 -4.34 -22.01
CA GLU A 44 -13.27 -4.61 -22.42
C GLU A 44 -14.27 -3.50 -22.00
N GLY A 45 -13.91 -2.68 -21.02
CA GLY A 45 -14.83 -1.75 -20.36
C GLY A 45 -15.05 -0.41 -21.08
N HIS A 46 -16.10 0.31 -20.67
CA HIS A 46 -16.37 1.65 -21.20
C HIS A 46 -15.35 2.67 -20.69
N ARG A 47 -15.09 3.72 -21.49
CA ARG A 47 -14.16 4.80 -21.13
C ARG A 47 -14.53 5.50 -19.82
N ILE A 48 -15.83 5.53 -19.47
CA ILE A 48 -16.32 6.13 -18.24
C ILE A 48 -15.95 5.31 -16.99
N ASP A 49 -15.95 3.98 -17.08
CA ASP A 49 -15.55 3.12 -15.97
C ASP A 49 -14.08 3.34 -15.64
N ARG A 50 -13.24 3.46 -16.67
CA ARG A 50 -11.82 3.80 -16.53
C ARG A 50 -11.61 5.20 -15.95
N LEU A 51 -12.49 6.16 -16.25
CA LEU A 51 -12.46 7.49 -15.65
C LEU A 51 -12.77 7.43 -14.16
N TRP A 52 -13.87 6.75 -13.79
CA TRP A 52 -14.31 6.60 -12.42
C TRP A 52 -13.28 5.85 -11.58
N VAL A 53 -12.88 4.64 -11.98
CA VAL A 53 -11.92 3.81 -11.24
C VAL A 53 -10.58 4.52 -11.13
N GLY A 54 -10.07 5.10 -12.22
CA GLY A 54 -8.79 5.81 -12.22
C GLY A 54 -8.78 7.06 -11.34
N THR A 55 -9.95 7.63 -11.02
CA THR A 55 -10.08 8.79 -10.12
C THR A 55 -10.27 8.34 -8.67
N LEU A 56 -11.24 7.45 -8.42
CA LEU A 56 -11.66 7.05 -7.08
C LEU A 56 -10.61 6.24 -6.33
N GLN A 57 -9.81 5.44 -7.02
CA GLN A 57 -8.78 4.60 -6.38
C GLN A 57 -7.75 5.42 -5.59
N GLY A 58 -7.60 6.72 -5.91
CA GLY A 58 -6.75 7.64 -5.15
C GLY A 58 -7.10 7.78 -3.68
N VAL A 59 -8.37 7.57 -3.29
CA VAL A 59 -8.83 7.61 -1.89
C VAL A 59 -8.05 6.62 -1.01
N GLY A 60 -7.47 5.57 -1.61
CA GLY A 60 -6.55 4.66 -0.93
C GLY A 60 -5.37 5.38 -0.25
N GLY A 61 -4.85 6.47 -0.81
CA GLY A 61 -3.73 7.22 -0.25
C GLY A 61 -3.97 7.70 1.19
N PRO A 62 -4.92 8.62 1.44
CA PRO A 62 -5.24 9.06 2.79
C PRO A 62 -5.76 7.93 3.69
N LEU A 63 -6.50 6.96 3.14
CA LEU A 63 -7.02 5.82 3.90
C LEU A 63 -5.89 4.95 4.45
N PHE A 64 -4.95 4.52 3.60
CA PHE A 64 -3.82 3.71 4.02
C PHE A 64 -2.90 4.47 4.97
N GLN A 65 -2.64 5.76 4.73
CA GLN A 65 -1.89 6.58 5.68
C GLN A 65 -2.52 6.55 7.08
N ARG A 66 -3.86 6.65 7.16
CA ARG A 66 -4.59 6.56 8.43
C ARG A 66 -4.47 5.18 9.07
N LEU A 67 -4.61 4.11 8.28
CA LEU A 67 -4.50 2.73 8.77
C LEU A 67 -3.10 2.40 9.30
N PHE A 68 -2.05 2.82 8.58
CA PHE A 68 -0.66 2.62 9.00
C PHE A 68 -0.23 3.54 10.15
N THR A 69 -1.05 4.53 10.53
CA THR A 69 -0.80 5.43 11.66
C THR A 69 -1.99 5.45 12.62
N ASN A 70 -2.62 4.29 12.83
CA ASN A 70 -3.81 4.16 13.65
C ASN A 70 -3.51 4.53 15.13
N PRO A 71 -4.15 5.57 15.70
CA PRO A 71 -3.91 6.00 17.08
C PRO A 71 -4.08 4.88 18.12
N ALA A 72 -5.01 3.96 17.89
CA ALA A 72 -5.28 2.87 18.82
C ALA A 72 -4.07 1.93 19.01
N MET A 73 -3.18 1.81 18.01
CA MET A 73 -1.98 0.98 18.15
C MET A 73 -0.93 1.62 19.06
N TYR A 74 -0.86 2.96 19.06
CA TYR A 74 0.04 3.72 19.92
C TYR A 74 -0.48 3.75 21.36
N GLU A 75 -1.79 3.95 21.52
CA GLU A 75 -2.45 3.92 22.83
C GLU A 75 -2.23 2.58 23.54
N ARG A 76 -2.44 1.47 22.83
CA ARG A 76 -2.19 0.11 23.35
C ARG A 76 -0.73 -0.16 23.71
N ALA A 77 0.19 0.57 23.08
CA ALA A 77 1.61 0.52 23.40
C ALA A 77 2.01 1.46 24.55
N GLY A 78 1.05 2.16 25.18
CA GLY A 78 1.29 3.11 26.26
C GLY A 78 1.84 4.46 25.80
N LEU A 79 1.69 4.82 24.52
CA LEU A 79 2.18 6.07 23.95
C LEU A 79 1.06 7.11 23.80
N ASP A 80 1.40 8.40 23.85
CA ASP A 80 0.48 9.48 23.43
C ASP A 80 0.13 9.28 21.94
N PRO A 81 -1.15 9.01 21.61
CA PRO A 81 -1.52 8.67 20.24
C PRO A 81 -1.36 9.81 19.24
N LYS A 82 -1.50 11.07 19.68
CA LYS A 82 -1.36 12.25 18.81
C LYS A 82 0.10 12.49 18.51
N GLU A 83 0.95 12.45 19.53
CA GLU A 83 2.38 12.69 19.39
C GLU A 83 3.06 11.55 18.62
N ALA A 84 2.78 10.29 18.96
CA ALA A 84 3.33 9.14 18.24
C ALA A 84 2.93 9.14 16.76
N ARG A 85 1.68 9.50 16.45
CA ARG A 85 1.23 9.65 15.07
C ARG A 85 1.96 10.78 14.34
N ARG A 86 2.17 11.93 14.99
CA ARG A 86 2.92 13.06 14.42
C ARG A 86 4.34 12.64 14.07
N GLN A 87 5.03 11.95 14.99
CA GLN A 87 6.38 11.43 14.78
C GLN A 87 6.43 10.40 13.65
N ALA A 88 5.48 9.47 13.60
CA ALA A 88 5.42 8.47 12.54
C ALA A 88 5.24 9.10 11.15
N LEU A 89 4.40 10.12 11.01
CA LEU A 89 4.19 10.83 9.75
C LEU A 89 5.41 11.69 9.33
N ALA A 90 6.18 12.17 10.30
CA ALA A 90 7.43 12.89 10.06
C ALA A 90 8.63 11.96 9.79
N ASN A 91 8.53 10.67 10.09
CA ASN A 91 9.62 9.71 9.97
C ASN A 91 9.96 9.42 8.50
N HIS A 92 11.18 9.77 8.08
CA HIS A 92 11.70 9.53 6.73
C HIS A 92 11.67 8.04 6.34
N ASN A 93 12.11 7.16 7.25
CA ASN A 93 12.17 5.72 6.98
C ASN A 93 10.78 5.11 6.80
N PHE A 94 9.80 5.59 7.57
CA PHE A 94 8.40 5.20 7.38
C PHE A 94 7.92 5.58 5.98
N ARG A 95 8.09 6.85 5.59
CA ARG A 95 7.66 7.34 4.27
C ARG A 95 8.34 6.59 3.13
N GLU A 96 9.65 6.37 3.22
CA GLU A 96 10.40 5.62 2.21
C GLU A 96 9.90 4.17 2.08
N ASN A 97 9.61 3.51 3.21
CA ASN A 97 9.06 2.17 3.18
C ASN A 97 7.67 2.11 2.52
N GLN A 98 6.82 3.11 2.78
CA GLN A 98 5.51 3.23 2.14
C GLN A 98 5.62 3.44 0.63
N ARG A 99 6.52 4.34 0.17
CA ARG A 99 6.79 4.58 -1.25
C ARG A 99 7.26 3.31 -1.95
N ARG A 100 8.24 2.61 -1.37
CA ARG A 100 8.76 1.34 -1.90
C ARG A 100 7.72 0.23 -1.94
N GLY A 101 6.84 0.16 -0.94
CA GLY A 101 5.73 -0.80 -0.93
C GLY A 101 4.72 -0.52 -2.05
N PHE A 102 4.47 0.76 -2.34
CA PHE A 102 3.48 1.20 -3.33
C PHE A 102 4.01 1.24 -4.77
N GLU A 103 5.32 1.35 -4.97
CA GLU A 103 5.97 1.48 -6.28
C GLU A 103 5.42 0.52 -7.35
N SER A 104 5.31 -0.77 -7.03
CA SER A 104 4.81 -1.77 -8.00
C SER A 104 3.33 -1.57 -8.36
N LEU A 105 2.51 -1.09 -7.42
CA LEU A 105 1.11 -0.76 -7.68
C LEU A 105 0.99 0.55 -8.45
N ALA A 106 1.81 1.55 -8.12
CA ALA A 106 1.89 2.81 -8.86
C ALA A 106 2.20 2.55 -10.34
N ALA A 107 3.29 1.82 -10.63
CA ALA A 107 3.69 1.46 -11.99
C ALA A 107 2.56 0.73 -12.74
N PHE A 108 1.91 -0.23 -12.09
CA PHE A 108 0.76 -0.93 -12.67
C PHE A 108 -0.41 0.01 -13.02
N LEU A 109 -0.74 0.95 -12.14
CA LEU A 109 -1.81 1.93 -12.39
C LEU A 109 -1.44 2.90 -13.51
N GLU A 110 -0.16 3.29 -13.65
CA GLU A 110 0.33 4.11 -14.78
C GLU A 110 0.21 3.36 -16.10
N GLU A 111 0.75 2.14 -16.16
CA GLU A 111 0.76 1.28 -17.36
C GLU A 111 -0.65 1.04 -17.91
N ASN A 112 -1.64 0.90 -17.02
CA ASN A 112 -3.03 0.66 -17.41
C ASN A 112 -3.84 1.97 -17.54
N GLY A 113 -3.19 3.13 -17.39
CA GLY A 113 -3.79 4.46 -17.48
C GLY A 113 -4.94 4.67 -16.50
N LEU A 114 -4.76 4.15 -15.28
CA LEU A 114 -5.61 4.32 -14.10
C LEU A 114 -5.01 5.30 -13.07
N MET A 115 -3.78 5.78 -13.29
CA MET A 115 -3.19 6.85 -12.51
C MET A 115 -3.54 8.22 -13.11
N ARG A 116 -4.63 8.82 -12.65
CA ARG A 116 -5.07 10.16 -13.06
C ARG A 116 -4.46 11.24 -12.16
N ALA A 117 -4.55 12.50 -12.57
CA ALA A 117 -4.05 13.62 -11.77
C ALA A 117 -4.67 13.68 -10.36
N THR A 118 -5.98 13.45 -10.27
CA THR A 118 -6.73 13.40 -9.00
C THR A 118 -6.27 12.27 -8.10
N SER A 119 -6.16 11.05 -8.62
CA SER A 119 -5.72 9.92 -7.82
C SER A 119 -4.25 10.03 -7.43
N ARG A 120 -3.39 10.48 -8.35
CA ARG A 120 -1.98 10.80 -8.05
C ARG A 120 -1.87 11.81 -6.91
N ALA A 121 -2.66 12.88 -6.92
CA ALA A 121 -2.64 13.89 -5.87
C ALA A 121 -3.00 13.31 -4.50
N LEU A 122 -3.99 12.41 -4.44
CA LEU A 122 -4.37 11.73 -3.19
C LEU A 122 -3.30 10.74 -2.71
N TRP A 123 -2.66 9.99 -3.60
CA TRP A 123 -1.52 9.12 -3.25
C TRP A 123 -0.31 9.90 -2.75
N ARG A 124 0.02 11.04 -3.39
CA ARG A 124 1.05 11.98 -2.92
C ARG A 124 0.71 12.55 -1.55
N ARG A 125 -0.54 12.98 -1.32
CA ARG A 125 -1.02 13.43 -0.01
C ARG A 125 -0.88 12.35 1.06
N GLY A 126 -1.09 11.08 0.70
CA GLY A 126 -0.89 9.93 1.56
C GLY A 126 0.59 9.62 1.87
N GLY A 127 1.53 10.16 1.10
CA GLY A 127 2.97 9.90 1.24
C GLY A 127 3.48 8.66 0.50
N PHE A 128 2.70 8.15 -0.46
CA PHE A 128 3.03 6.95 -1.24
C PHE A 128 3.70 7.25 -2.60
N LEU A 129 3.62 8.51 -3.04
CA LEU A 129 4.22 9.06 -4.27
C LEU A 129 4.95 10.36 -3.97
#